data_AF-A0AA90QG08-F1
#
_entry.id   AF-A0AA90QG08-F1
#
_cell.length_a   1.000
_cell.length_b   1.000
_cell.length_c   1.000
_cell.angle_alpha   90.00
_cell.angle_beta   90.00
_cell.angle_gamma   90.00
#
_symmetry.space_group_name_H-M   'P 1'
#
loop_
_entity.id
_entity.type
_entity.pdbx_description
1 polymer ?
#
loop_
_entity_poly.entity_id
_entity_poly.type
_entity_poly.pdbx_seq_one_letter_code
_entity_poly.pdbx_strand_id
1 'polypeptide(L)'
;MSEHVLDALYEPLYQQVNASRRQRHSPDDKLVLSELNPSAVVDHLDTDDVPVELITFGTVRETCPNCNHTHLKLVLRQRAVRLAHLFCAECQGCFDARYSNGAPALTI
;
A
#
# COMPACT_ATOMS: atom_id res chain seq x y z
N MET A 1 -56.77 -2.06 24.57
CA MET A 1 -56.64 -2.34 23.14
C MET A 1 -56.45 -1.01 22.43
N SER A 2 -55.36 -0.91 21.67
CA SER A 2 -54.98 0.16 20.74
C SER A 2 -54.47 1.47 21.33
N GLU A 3 -53.16 1.50 21.52
CA GLU A 3 -52.33 2.69 21.38
C GLU A 3 -51.87 2.82 19.91
N HIS A 4 -52.23 3.93 19.28
CA HIS A 4 -51.62 4.44 18.04
C HIS A 4 -50.47 5.38 18.51
N VAL A 5 -49.33 5.59 17.83
CA VAL A 5 -49.13 6.22 16.52
C VAL A 5 -47.64 6.09 16.12
N LEU A 6 -47.43 5.59 14.90
CA LEU A 6 -46.43 5.87 13.85
C LEU A 6 -45.10 6.62 14.12
N ASP A 7 -44.10 6.15 13.37
CA ASP A 7 -43.00 6.89 12.71
C ASP A 7 -41.87 7.49 13.56
N ALA A 8 -40.92 6.64 13.92
CA ALA A 8 -39.52 7.04 14.02
C ALA A 8 -38.85 6.88 12.64
N LEU A 9 -39.11 7.85 11.76
CA LEU A 9 -38.23 8.15 10.63
C LEU A 9 -36.88 8.67 11.16
N TYR A 10 -35.86 8.55 10.31
CA TYR A 10 -34.51 9.10 10.39
C TYR A 10 -33.42 8.25 11.05
N GLU A 11 -32.85 7.37 10.22
CA GLU A 11 -31.41 7.10 10.17
C GLU A 11 -30.61 8.42 10.17
N PRO A 12 -29.59 8.57 11.03
CA PRO A 12 -28.38 9.26 10.67
C PRO A 12 -27.34 8.21 10.26
N LEU A 13 -27.34 7.89 8.97
CA LEU A 13 -26.09 7.58 8.29
C LEU A 13 -25.16 8.79 8.45
N TYR A 14 -23.85 8.52 8.48
CA TYR A 14 -22.75 9.48 8.53
C TYR A 14 -22.48 10.10 9.90
N GLN A 15 -21.47 9.61 10.63
CA GLN A 15 -20.19 10.31 10.69
C GLN A 15 -19.12 9.46 11.41
N GLN A 16 -18.17 9.00 10.60
CA GLN A 16 -16.76 8.78 10.91
C GLN A 16 -16.29 9.08 12.34
N VAL A 17 -15.86 8.03 13.03
CA VAL A 17 -14.68 8.17 13.88
C VAL A 17 -13.53 7.55 13.11
N ASN A 18 -12.63 8.42 12.64
CA ASN A 18 -11.32 8.06 12.12
C ASN A 18 -10.64 7.16 13.15
N ALA A 19 -10.83 5.85 13.02
CA ALA A 19 -10.02 4.88 13.69
C ALA A 19 -8.61 5.15 13.19
N SER A 20 -7.81 5.79 14.04
CA SER A 20 -6.36 5.77 13.93
C SER A 20 -5.99 4.31 13.82
N ARG A 21 -5.85 3.82 12.58
CA ARG A 21 -5.72 2.42 12.21
C ARG A 21 -4.30 1.98 12.58
N ARG A 22 -4.00 2.02 13.87
CA ARG A 22 -3.03 1.10 14.49
C ARG A 22 -3.73 -0.25 14.51
N GLN A 23 -3.88 -0.82 13.32
CA GLN A 23 -4.30 -2.20 13.12
C GLN A 23 -3.35 -3.01 14.00
N ARG A 24 -3.87 -3.57 15.09
CA ARG A 24 -3.08 -4.47 15.94
C ARG A 24 -2.71 -5.62 15.01
N HIS A 25 -1.44 -5.66 14.61
CA HIS A 25 -0.93 -6.62 13.66
C HIS A 25 -1.30 -8.02 14.17
N SER A 26 -2.25 -8.65 13.48
CA SER A 26 -2.51 -10.06 13.63
C SER A 26 -1.27 -10.79 13.07
N PRO A 27 -0.86 -11.95 13.62
CA PRO A 27 0.19 -12.77 12.98
C PRO A 27 -0.16 -13.17 11.53
N ASP A 28 -1.42 -13.02 11.12
CA ASP A 28 -1.91 -13.21 9.76
C ASP A 28 -1.66 -12.00 8.82
N ASP A 29 -1.13 -10.89 9.34
CA ASP A 29 -0.76 -9.70 8.55
C ASP A 29 0.63 -9.85 7.87
N LYS A 30 1.05 -11.09 7.59
CA LYS A 30 2.28 -11.33 6.82
C LYS A 30 2.02 -10.97 5.36
N LEU A 31 2.80 -10.02 4.85
CA LEU A 31 2.74 -9.64 3.45
C LEU A 31 3.36 -10.74 2.57
N VAL A 32 2.66 -11.07 1.49
CA VAL A 32 3.16 -11.86 0.38
C VAL A 32 3.76 -10.87 -0.63
N LEU A 33 5.05 -11.02 -0.91
CA LEU A 33 5.79 -10.18 -1.83
C LEU A 33 5.94 -10.87 -3.18
N SER A 34 5.62 -10.15 -4.25
CA SER A 34 5.87 -10.60 -5.62
C SER A 34 6.67 -9.55 -6.38
N GLU A 35 7.74 -10.00 -7.04
CA GLU A 35 8.60 -9.12 -7.82
C GLU A 35 7.85 -8.51 -9.02
N LEU A 36 8.11 -7.22 -9.25
CA LEU A 36 7.52 -6.43 -10.32
C LEU A 36 8.61 -6.05 -11.31
N ASN A 37 8.24 -5.97 -12.59
CA ASN A 37 9.11 -5.37 -13.59
C ASN A 37 9.28 -3.87 -13.30
N PRO A 38 10.51 -3.35 -13.14
CA PRO A 38 10.74 -1.93 -12.88
C PRO A 38 10.06 -0.98 -13.90
N SER A 39 10.00 -1.35 -15.18
CA SER A 39 9.33 -0.54 -16.22
C SER A 39 7.80 -0.54 -16.11
N ALA A 40 7.22 -1.48 -15.36
CA ALA A 40 5.79 -1.50 -15.06
C ALA A 40 5.43 -0.56 -13.89
N VAL A 41 6.39 -0.22 -13.02
CA VAL A 41 6.15 0.60 -11.83
C VAL A 41 6.68 2.02 -11.95
N VAL A 42 7.65 2.27 -12.82
CA VAL A 42 8.25 3.58 -13.06
C VAL A 42 8.23 3.90 -14.56
N ASP A 43 7.60 5.02 -14.92
CA ASP A 43 7.66 5.60 -16.25
C ASP A 43 9.10 6.02 -16.55
N HIS A 44 9.57 5.62 -17.72
CA HIS A 44 10.81 6.14 -18.27
C HIS A 44 10.42 7.46 -18.93
N LEU A 45 10.75 8.59 -18.31
CA LEU A 45 10.51 9.89 -18.92
C LEU A 45 11.53 10.05 -20.05
N ASP A 46 11.04 9.97 -21.29
CA ASP A 46 11.82 10.11 -22.51
C ASP A 46 12.47 11.49 -22.58
N THR A 47 13.72 11.62 -22.13
CA THR A 47 14.84 12.36 -22.78
C THR A 47 16.06 12.36 -21.85
N ASP A 48 17.21 11.91 -22.37
CA ASP A 48 18.55 12.06 -21.78
C ASP A 48 18.93 11.19 -20.55
N ASP A 49 18.65 9.89 -20.53
CA ASP A 49 19.32 8.93 -19.60
C ASP A 49 19.33 9.37 -18.10
N VAL A 50 18.43 10.28 -17.73
CA VAL A 50 18.44 10.90 -16.41
C VAL A 50 17.83 9.89 -15.45
N PRO A 51 18.53 9.49 -14.37
CA PRO A 51 17.98 8.56 -13.41
C PRO A 51 16.70 9.15 -12.81
N VAL A 52 15.61 8.38 -12.88
CA VAL A 52 14.35 8.77 -12.26
C VAL A 52 14.54 8.84 -10.75
N GLU A 53 14.39 10.03 -10.18
CA GLU A 53 14.48 10.22 -8.74
C GLU A 53 13.25 9.61 -8.06
N LEU A 54 13.44 8.50 -7.36
CA LEU A 54 12.41 7.84 -6.55
C LEU A 54 12.41 8.42 -5.13
N ILE A 55 11.31 9.08 -4.76
CA ILE A 55 11.12 9.53 -3.38
C ILE A 55 10.48 8.39 -2.58
N THR A 56 11.16 7.98 -1.51
CA THR A 56 10.70 6.92 -0.61
C THR A 56 10.07 7.50 0.65
N PHE A 57 9.00 6.86 1.15
CA PHE A 57 8.21 7.33 2.29
C PHE A 57 8.49 6.58 3.60
N GLY A 58 9.64 5.91 3.69
CA GLY A 58 10.08 5.16 4.86
C GLY A 58 10.49 3.73 4.52
N THR A 59 10.90 3.01 5.55
CA THR A 59 11.19 1.56 5.48
C THR A 59 10.06 0.77 6.09
N VAL A 60 9.80 -0.40 5.50
CA VAL A 60 8.85 -1.37 6.04
C VAL A 60 9.59 -2.48 6.81
N ARG A 61 8.84 -3.35 7.49
CA ARG A 61 9.43 -4.42 8.32
C ARG A 61 9.97 -5.57 7.46
N GLU A 62 9.41 -5.72 6.28
CA GLU A 62 9.71 -6.77 5.31
C GLU A 62 11.13 -6.62 4.78
N THR A 63 11.83 -7.76 4.68
CA THR A 63 13.13 -7.85 4.05
C THR A 63 13.00 -8.24 2.59
N CYS A 64 13.92 -7.75 1.75
CA CYS A 64 13.99 -8.09 0.34
C CYS A 64 14.13 -9.62 0.18
N PRO A 65 13.25 -10.30 -0.59
CA PRO A 65 13.36 -11.74 -0.84
C PRO A 65 14.66 -12.16 -1.53
N ASN A 66 15.26 -11.24 -2.30
CA ASN A 66 16.49 -11.51 -3.06
C ASN A 66 17.75 -11.32 -2.19
N CYS A 67 17.73 -10.38 -1.24
CA CYS A 67 18.87 -10.07 -0.37
C CYS A 67 18.80 -10.76 1.00
N ASN A 68 17.60 -11.08 1.49
CA ASN A 68 17.28 -11.64 2.81
C ASN A 68 17.61 -10.78 4.05
N HIS A 69 18.30 -9.65 3.90
CA HIS A 69 18.74 -8.83 5.03
C HIS A 69 18.38 -7.33 4.92
N THR A 70 18.11 -6.84 3.71
CA THR A 70 17.80 -5.44 3.44
C THR A 70 16.31 -5.16 3.66
N HIS A 71 15.97 -4.22 4.53
CA HIS A 71 14.58 -3.76 4.66
C HIS A 71 14.13 -2.99 3.42
N LEU A 72 12.90 -3.26 2.98
CA LEU A 72 12.34 -2.61 1.80
C LEU A 72 11.88 -1.19 2.12
N LYS A 73 11.93 -0.31 1.10
CA LYS A 73 11.47 1.07 1.17
C LYS A 73 10.10 1.21 0.52
N LEU A 74 9.20 2.00 1.11
CA LEU A 74 7.90 2.28 0.52
C LEU A 74 8.02 3.38 -0.55
N VAL A 75 7.56 3.11 -1.76
CA VAL A 75 7.44 4.09 -2.85
C VAL A 75 5.95 4.29 -3.14
N LEU A 76 5.50 5.54 -3.13
CA LEU A 76 4.11 5.89 -3.43
C LEU A 76 3.99 6.46 -4.85
N ARG A 77 2.77 6.39 -5.39
CA ARG A 77 2.44 6.95 -6.71
C ARG A 77 2.65 8.46 -6.70
N GLN A 78 3.60 8.94 -7.49
CA GLN A 78 3.93 10.35 -7.66
C GLN A 78 4.79 10.51 -8.92
N ARG A 79 4.63 11.62 -9.65
CA ARG A 79 5.43 11.93 -10.85
C ARG A 79 5.51 10.72 -11.81
N ALA A 80 6.68 10.11 -11.94
CA ALA A 80 6.98 8.97 -12.80
C ALA A 80 6.65 7.60 -12.17
N VAL A 81 6.17 7.53 -10.91
CA VAL A 81 5.79 6.27 -10.28
C VAL A 81 4.35 5.92 -10.63
N ARG A 82 4.18 4.88 -11.45
CA ARG A 82 2.89 4.38 -11.95
C ARG A 82 2.07 3.68 -10.88
N LEU A 83 2.74 2.88 -10.05
CA LEU A 83 2.15 2.05 -9.02
C LEU A 83 2.94 2.13 -7.72
N ALA A 84 2.25 2.19 -6.58
CA ALA A 84 2.89 2.10 -5.27
C ALA A 84 3.52 0.71 -5.12
N HIS A 85 4.77 0.67 -4.65
CA HIS A 85 5.53 -0.57 -4.55
C HIS A 85 6.55 -0.48 -3.41
N LEU A 86 7.11 -1.64 -3.07
CA LEU A 86 8.27 -1.73 -2.19
C LEU A 86 9.55 -1.80 -3.03
N PHE A 87 10.58 -1.06 -2.63
CA PHE A 87 11.84 -0.95 -3.36
C PHE A 87 13.02 -1.41 -2.49
N CYS A 88 13.87 -2.29 -3.03
CA CYS A 88 15.12 -2.68 -2.40
C CYS A 88 16.25 -1.76 -2.88
N ALA A 89 16.89 -1.02 -1.96
CA ALA A 89 17.99 -0.12 -2.32
C ALA A 89 19.30 -0.83 -2.68
N GLU A 90 19.41 -2.14 -2.44
CA GLU A 90 20.63 -2.91 -2.67
C GLU A 90 20.61 -3.63 -4.03
N CYS A 91 19.58 -4.44 -4.29
CA CYS A 91 19.43 -5.13 -5.57
C CYS A 91 18.56 -4.37 -6.58
N GLN A 92 18.03 -3.19 -6.22
CA GLN A 92 17.12 -2.37 -7.04
C GLN A 92 15.81 -3.07 -7.43
N GLY A 93 15.47 -4.18 -6.77
CA GLY A 93 14.24 -4.92 -7.01
C GLY A 93 12.99 -4.15 -6.55
N CYS A 94 11.91 -4.27 -7.32
CA CYS A 94 10.60 -3.68 -7.03
C CYS A 94 9.61 -4.80 -6.70
N PHE A 95 8.76 -4.60 -5.69
CA PHE A 95 7.85 -5.64 -5.21
C PHE A 95 6.44 -5.08 -4.95
N ASP A 96 5.43 -5.83 -5.39
CA ASP A 96 4.06 -5.68 -4.90
C ASP A 96 3.96 -6.32 -3.52
N ALA A 97 3.06 -5.80 -2.70
CA ALA A 97 2.78 -6.34 -1.39
C ALA A 97 1.28 -6.62 -1.26
N ARG A 98 0.95 -7.87 -0.94
CA ARG A 98 -0.43 -8.33 -0.76
C ARG A 98 -0.60 -9.02 0.57
N TYR A 99 -1.80 -8.98 1.10
CA TYR A 99 -2.19 -9.84 2.21
C TYR A 99 -2.34 -11.29 1.75
N SER A 100 -2.38 -12.23 2.70
CA SER A 100 -2.56 -13.67 2.44
C SER A 100 -3.85 -13.98 1.65
N ASN A 101 -4.89 -13.15 1.80
CA ASN A 101 -6.14 -13.24 1.04
C ASN A 101 -6.04 -12.67 -0.40
N GLY A 102 -4.87 -12.22 -0.83
CA GLY A 102 -4.61 -11.65 -2.16
C GLY A 102 -4.98 -10.18 -2.32
N ALA A 103 -5.57 -9.54 -1.29
CA ALA A 103 -5.89 -8.12 -1.32
C ALA A 103 -4.60 -7.27 -1.35
N PRO A 104 -4.56 -6.19 -2.15
CA PRO A 104 -3.41 -5.28 -2.18
C PRO A 104 -3.21 -4.59 -0.84
N ALA A 105 -1.97 -4.58 -0.35
CA ALA A 105 -1.60 -3.86 0.88
C ALA A 105 -1.28 -2.38 0.61
N LEU A 106 -0.96 -2.04 -0.64
CA LEU A 106 -0.58 -0.69 -1.08
C LEU A 106 -1.71 -0.06 -1.91
N THR A 107 -2.90 0.09 -1.31
CA THR A 107 -4.01 0.85 -1.94
C THR A 107 -3.95 2.30 -1.48
N ILE A 108 -3.44 3.20 -2.32
CA ILE A 108 -3.44 4.65 -2.09
C ILE A 108 -3.75 5.38 -3.40
#